data_AF-A0AB36P9Y6-F1
#
_entry.id   AF-A0AB36P9Y6-F1
#
_cell.length_a   1.000
_cell.length_b   1.000
_cell.length_c   1.000
_cell.angle_alpha   90.00
_cell.angle_beta   90.00
_cell.angle_gamma   90.00
#
_symmetry.space_group_name_H-M   'P 1'
#
loop_
_entity.id
_entity.type
_entity.pdbx_description
1 polymer ?
#
loop_
_entity_poly.entity_id
_entity_poly.type
_entity_poly.pdbx_seq_one_letter_code
_entity_poly.pdbx_strand_id
1 'polypeptide(L)'
;MESAPVGQVMQSIIAEQVKYIKSLPLEAADRVYDIQNKAIEAVVTGGRAEQFAKEIASTGDVAKSRADLIARTELGRATGALDMARAIAIGSDGYIWRTADDGDVRDSHDHMKGKFVRWDSPPTLDGMTGHAGELPNCRCYKEIVFVRVPFAMKRAA
;
A
#
# COMPACT_ATOMS: atom_id res chain seq x y z
N MET A 1 12.39 -2.61 24.87
CA MET A 1 11.49 -2.67 23.69
C MET A 1 11.91 -1.67 22.61
N GLU A 2 12.47 -0.51 22.97
CA GLU A 2 12.97 0.52 22.05
C GLU A 2 14.24 0.19 21.25
N SER A 3 14.99 -0.86 21.60
CA SER A 3 16.27 -1.21 20.95
C SER A 3 16.21 -2.42 20.02
N ALA A 4 15.03 -3.02 19.81
CA ALA A 4 14.89 -4.12 18.86
C ALA A 4 14.82 -3.58 17.41
N PRO A 5 15.38 -4.26 16.40
CA PRO A 5 15.28 -3.87 14.99
C PRO A 5 13.84 -3.54 14.56
N VAL A 6 12.88 -4.26 15.15
CA VAL A 6 11.43 -4.05 14.98
C VAL A 6 10.96 -2.67 15.45
N GLY A 7 11.50 -2.14 16.55
CA GLY A 7 11.11 -0.84 17.11
C GLY A 7 11.51 0.33 16.21
N GLN A 8 12.70 0.28 15.61
CA GLN A 8 13.14 1.29 14.64
C GLN A 8 12.33 1.24 13.34
N VAL A 9 12.02 0.04 12.84
CA VAL A 9 11.16 -0.15 11.66
C VAL A 9 9.76 0.45 11.87
N MET A 10 9.20 0.30 13.07
CA MET A 10 7.89 0.90 13.39
C MET A 10 7.91 2.44 13.36
N GLN A 11 9.00 3.07 13.81
CA GLN A 11 9.12 4.54 13.81
C GLN A 11 9.23 5.13 12.41
N SER A 12 9.96 4.48 11.49
CA SER A 12 10.05 4.94 10.09
C SER A 12 8.71 4.86 9.37
N ILE A 13 7.91 3.83 9.66
CA ILE A 13 6.58 3.62 9.07
C ILE A 13 5.60 4.73 9.51
N ILE A 14 5.65 5.15 10.77
CA ILE A 14 4.80 6.23 11.28
C ILE A 14 5.07 7.56 10.54
N ALA A 15 6.32 7.86 10.21
CA ALA A 15 6.68 9.12 9.54
C ALA A 15 6.07 9.23 8.13
N GLU A 16 6.08 8.15 7.35
CA GLU A 16 5.48 8.12 6.01
C GLU A 16 3.95 8.23 6.05
N GLN A 17 3.31 7.60 7.03
CA GLN A 17 1.86 7.63 7.24
C GLN A 17 1.31 9.05 7.46
N VAL A 18 2.04 9.87 8.21
CA VAL A 18 1.62 11.25 8.53
C VAL A 18 1.46 12.10 7.27
N LYS A 19 2.29 11.87 6.23
CA LYS A 19 2.18 12.61 4.96
C LYS A 19 0.85 12.36 4.26
N TYR A 20 0.42 11.10 4.20
CA TYR A 20 -0.84 10.73 3.53
C TYR A 20 -2.07 11.22 4.29
N ILE A 21 -2.05 11.16 5.63
CA ILE A 21 -3.14 11.67 6.46
C ILE A 21 -3.30 13.18 6.27
N LYS A 22 -2.18 13.92 6.20
CA LYS A 22 -2.20 15.37 5.95
C LYS A 22 -2.75 15.75 4.58
N SER A 23 -2.67 14.86 3.59
CA SER A 23 -3.15 15.18 2.23
C SER A 23 -4.66 15.07 2.09
N LEU A 24 -5.35 14.31 2.96
CA LEU A 24 -6.81 14.16 2.93
C LEU A 24 -7.58 15.50 2.95
N PRO A 25 -7.39 16.40 3.93
CA PRO A 25 -8.11 17.67 3.95
C PRO A 25 -7.69 18.62 2.82
N LEU A 26 -6.43 18.55 2.38
CA LEU A 26 -5.91 19.39 1.31
C LEU A 26 -6.55 19.03 -0.03
N GLU A 27 -6.57 17.74 -0.39
CA GLU A 27 -7.18 17.27 -1.63
C GLU A 27 -8.71 17.46 -1.63
N ALA A 28 -9.36 17.37 -0.45
CA ALA A 28 -10.77 17.70 -0.33
C ALA A 28 -11.03 19.19 -0.58
N ALA A 29 -10.17 20.08 -0.06
CA ALA A 29 -10.26 21.51 -0.31
C ALA A 29 -10.03 21.84 -1.80
N ASP A 30 -9.01 21.25 -2.42
CA ASP A 30 -8.72 21.42 -3.85
C ASP A 30 -9.92 20.98 -4.72
N ARG A 31 -10.55 19.85 -4.39
CA ARG A 31 -11.74 19.38 -5.09
C ARG A 31 -12.90 20.37 -4.97
N VAL A 32 -13.14 20.94 -3.78
CA VAL A 32 -14.20 21.96 -3.60
C VAL A 32 -13.88 23.21 -4.40
N TYR A 33 -12.61 23.63 -4.44
CA TYR A 33 -12.15 24.75 -5.25
C TYR A 33 -12.42 24.52 -6.76
N ASP A 34 -12.13 23.34 -7.27
CA ASP A 34 -12.40 22.98 -8.67
C ASP A 34 -13.90 22.99 -9.00
N ILE A 35 -14.74 22.49 -8.09
CA ILE A 35 -16.20 22.52 -8.25
C ILE A 35 -16.70 23.96 -8.28
N GLN A 36 -16.15 24.84 -7.43
CA GLN A 36 -16.50 26.26 -7.41
C GLN A 36 -16.14 26.94 -8.75
N ASN A 37 -14.98 26.64 -9.32
CA ASN A 37 -14.58 27.18 -10.62
C ASN A 37 -15.54 26.75 -11.74
N LYS A 38 -15.93 25.46 -11.77
CA LYS A 38 -16.96 24.96 -12.69
C LYS A 38 -18.31 25.64 -12.47
N ALA A 39 -18.69 25.93 -11.22
CA ALA A 39 -19.92 26.62 -10.91
C ALA A 39 -19.93 28.04 -11.49
N ILE A 40 -18.82 28.77 -11.40
CA ILE A 40 -18.66 30.11 -12.00
C ILE A 40 -18.82 30.06 -13.52
N GLU A 41 -18.21 29.09 -14.20
CA GLU A 41 -18.38 28.89 -15.64
C GLU A 41 -19.83 28.58 -16.00
N ALA A 42 -20.51 27.80 -15.15
CA ALA A 42 -21.89 27.39 -15.36
C ALA A 42 -22.91 28.52 -15.15
N VAL A 43 -22.57 29.60 -14.42
CA VAL A 43 -23.44 30.79 -14.32
C VAL A 43 -23.74 31.37 -15.70
N VAL A 44 -22.77 31.33 -16.62
CA VAL A 44 -22.93 31.82 -18.00
C VAL A 44 -23.83 30.90 -18.83
N THR A 45 -23.87 29.60 -18.51
CA THR A 45 -24.60 28.57 -19.28
C THR A 45 -25.90 28.11 -18.61
N GLY A 46 -26.30 28.69 -17.48
CA GLY A 46 -27.56 28.40 -16.79
C GLY A 46 -27.51 27.21 -15.80
N GLY A 47 -26.36 26.91 -15.22
CA GLY A 47 -26.19 25.86 -14.22
C GLY A 47 -27.03 26.06 -12.95
N ARG A 48 -27.42 24.95 -12.30
CA ARG A 48 -28.26 24.96 -11.09
C ARG A 48 -27.42 24.78 -9.83
N ALA A 49 -27.64 25.63 -8.83
CA ALA A 49 -26.94 25.56 -7.53
C ALA A 49 -27.06 24.18 -6.84
N GLU A 50 -28.20 23.52 -6.98
CA GLU A 50 -28.45 22.19 -6.39
C GLU A 50 -27.45 21.12 -6.89
N GLN A 51 -27.05 21.18 -8.17
CA GLN A 51 -26.08 20.24 -8.73
C GLN A 51 -24.72 20.40 -8.07
N PHE A 52 -24.24 21.63 -7.91
CA PHE A 52 -22.95 21.92 -7.29
C PHE A 52 -22.96 21.60 -5.80
N ALA A 53 -24.07 21.86 -5.09
CA ALA A 53 -24.22 21.47 -3.70
C ALA A 53 -24.09 19.94 -3.52
N LYS A 54 -24.70 19.14 -4.42
CA LYS A 54 -24.55 17.68 -4.44
C LYS A 54 -23.11 17.26 -4.71
N GLU A 55 -22.43 17.90 -5.67
CA GLU A 55 -21.03 17.58 -5.99
C GLU A 55 -20.07 17.93 -4.84
N ILE A 56 -20.26 19.08 -4.19
CA ILE A 56 -19.51 19.47 -2.98
C ILE A 56 -19.74 18.46 -1.86
N ALA A 57 -20.99 18.07 -1.59
CA ALA A 57 -21.30 17.08 -0.57
C ALA A 57 -20.61 15.73 -0.84
N SER A 58 -20.57 15.29 -2.11
CA SER A 58 -19.90 14.06 -2.52
C SER A 58 -18.39 14.04 -2.24
N THR A 59 -17.76 15.20 -2.07
CA THR A 59 -16.34 15.30 -1.67
C THR A 59 -16.08 14.62 -0.32
N GLY A 60 -17.06 14.63 0.59
CA GLY A 60 -16.97 13.89 1.86
C GLY A 60 -16.82 12.38 1.65
N ASP A 61 -17.60 11.81 0.73
CA ASP A 61 -17.54 10.37 0.40
C ASP A 61 -16.23 9.99 -0.30
N VAL A 62 -15.70 10.87 -1.15
CA VAL A 62 -14.40 10.71 -1.79
C VAL A 62 -13.28 10.74 -0.74
N ALA A 63 -13.31 11.71 0.18
CA ALA A 63 -12.34 11.82 1.27
C ALA A 63 -12.37 10.59 2.18
N LYS A 64 -13.56 10.07 2.51
CA LYS A 64 -13.73 8.83 3.27
C LYS A 64 -13.13 7.62 2.54
N SER A 65 -13.49 7.43 1.27
CA SER A 65 -12.99 6.32 0.45
C SER A 65 -11.45 6.33 0.37
N ARG A 66 -10.88 7.53 0.28
CA ARG A 66 -9.43 7.72 0.29
C ARG A 66 -8.80 7.44 1.66
N ALA A 67 -9.46 7.81 2.76
CA ALA A 67 -8.99 7.49 4.10
C ALA A 67 -8.95 5.96 4.33
N ASP A 68 -9.97 5.24 3.87
CA ASP A 68 -10.01 3.78 3.93
C ASP A 68 -8.88 3.13 3.11
N LEU A 69 -8.59 3.67 1.92
CA LEU A 69 -7.47 3.24 1.09
C LEU A 69 -6.12 3.43 1.80
N ILE A 70 -5.90 4.60 2.41
CA ILE A 70 -4.67 4.86 3.18
C ILE A 70 -4.56 3.85 4.31
N ALA A 71 -5.61 3.71 5.13
CA ALA A 71 -5.57 2.84 6.30
C ALA A 71 -5.20 1.40 5.94
N ARG A 72 -5.83 0.84 4.89
CA ARG A 72 -5.53 -0.53 4.42
C ARG A 72 -4.09 -0.67 3.92
N THR A 73 -3.64 0.28 3.10
CA THR A 73 -2.29 0.24 2.51
C THR A 73 -1.22 0.34 3.59
N GLU A 74 -1.42 1.23 4.56
CA GLU A 74 -0.46 1.49 5.62
C GLU A 74 -0.39 0.34 6.64
N LEU A 75 -1.51 -0.33 6.92
CA LEU A 75 -1.51 -1.58 7.68
C LEU A 75 -0.78 -2.72 6.94
N GLY A 76 -0.96 -2.81 5.62
CA GLY A 76 -0.25 -3.78 4.77
C GLY A 76 1.26 -3.58 4.79
N ARG A 77 1.72 -2.33 4.66
CA ARG A 77 3.13 -1.93 4.80
C ARG A 77 3.70 -2.25 6.18
N ALA A 78 2.97 -1.91 7.23
CA ALA A 78 3.38 -2.21 8.61
C ALA A 78 3.57 -3.71 8.84
N THR A 79 2.59 -4.52 8.42
CA THR A 79 2.65 -5.98 8.52
C THR A 79 3.82 -6.54 7.70
N GLY A 80 3.98 -6.06 6.47
CA GLY A 80 5.06 -6.51 5.59
C GLY A 80 6.46 -6.23 6.12
N ALA A 81 6.67 -5.06 6.72
CA ALA A 81 7.95 -4.72 7.35
C ALA A 81 8.26 -5.61 8.57
N LEU A 82 7.23 -5.95 9.37
CA LEU A 82 7.38 -6.90 10.49
C LEU A 82 7.72 -8.31 10.00
N ASP A 83 7.04 -8.78 8.96
CA ASP A 83 7.29 -10.09 8.36
C ASP A 83 8.70 -10.17 7.79
N MET A 84 9.13 -9.16 7.04
CA MET A 84 10.49 -9.05 6.51
C MET A 84 11.54 -9.07 7.62
N ALA A 85 11.37 -8.23 8.66
CA ALA A 85 12.31 -8.16 9.77
C ALA A 85 12.46 -9.52 10.48
N ARG A 86 11.34 -10.21 10.71
CA ARG A 86 11.34 -11.55 11.31
C ARG A 86 12.00 -12.57 10.40
N ALA A 87 11.63 -12.59 9.12
CA ALA A 87 12.13 -13.54 8.14
C ALA A 87 13.65 -13.42 7.93
N ILE A 88 14.17 -12.18 7.84
CA ILE A 88 15.61 -11.91 7.76
C ILE A 88 16.33 -12.38 9.03
N ALA A 89 15.76 -12.12 10.21
CA ALA A 89 16.36 -12.53 11.49
C ALA A 89 16.52 -14.06 11.62
N ILE A 90 15.74 -14.84 10.87
CA ILE A 90 15.80 -16.30 10.85
C ILE A 90 16.44 -16.87 9.56
N GLY A 91 17.07 -16.02 8.73
CA GLY A 91 17.87 -16.43 7.58
C GLY A 91 17.13 -16.63 6.26
N SER A 92 15.96 -15.99 6.09
CA SER A 92 15.20 -16.01 4.83
C SER A 92 15.72 -14.93 3.87
N ASP A 93 16.14 -15.31 2.66
CA ASP A 93 16.59 -14.37 1.63
C ASP A 93 15.43 -13.69 0.87
N GLY A 94 14.23 -14.27 0.95
CA GLY A 94 13.05 -13.76 0.26
C GLY A 94 11.80 -14.58 0.54
N TYR A 95 10.83 -14.48 -0.36
CA TYR A 95 9.54 -15.16 -0.27
C TYR A 95 9.02 -15.51 -1.68
N ILE A 96 8.06 -16.42 -1.75
CA ILE A 96 7.26 -16.67 -2.95
C ILE A 96 6.04 -15.76 -2.93
N TRP A 97 5.85 -14.99 -4.00
CA TRP A 97 4.71 -14.09 -4.13
C TRP A 97 3.42 -14.88 -4.35
N ARG A 98 2.44 -14.69 -3.47
CA ARG A 98 1.11 -15.27 -3.60
C ARG A 98 0.07 -14.17 -3.76
N THR A 99 -0.96 -14.47 -4.53
CA THR A 99 -2.09 -13.58 -4.78
C THR A 99 -3.31 -14.07 -4.01
N ALA A 100 -4.35 -13.24 -3.92
CA ALA A 100 -5.63 -13.67 -3.36
C ALA A 100 -6.38 -14.68 -4.25
N ASP A 101 -5.88 -14.92 -5.48
CA ASP A 101 -6.47 -15.83 -6.46
C ASP A 101 -7.95 -15.55 -6.77
N ASP A 102 -8.30 -14.25 -6.82
CA ASP A 102 -9.65 -13.78 -7.15
C ASP A 102 -9.66 -12.77 -8.30
N GLY A 103 -10.87 -12.40 -8.73
CA GLY A 103 -11.09 -11.55 -9.90
C GLY A 103 -10.66 -10.08 -9.75
N ASP A 104 -10.31 -9.61 -8.54
CA ASP A 104 -9.82 -8.23 -8.37
C ASP A 104 -8.29 -8.16 -8.27
N VAL A 105 -7.59 -9.30 -8.39
CA VAL A 105 -6.13 -9.30 -8.51
C VAL A 105 -5.74 -8.62 -9.82
N ARG A 106 -4.94 -7.56 -9.73
CA ARG A 106 -4.42 -6.83 -10.89
C ARG A 106 -3.52 -7.75 -11.73
N ASP A 107 -3.56 -7.58 -13.05
CA ASP A 107 -2.79 -8.39 -14.01
C ASP A 107 -1.28 -8.43 -13.71
N SER A 108 -0.69 -7.27 -13.37
CA SER A 108 0.71 -7.15 -12.97
C SER A 108 1.05 -7.95 -11.70
N HIS A 109 0.09 -8.06 -10.77
CA HIS A 109 0.22 -8.85 -9.54
C HIS A 109 0.03 -10.34 -9.79
N ASP A 110 -0.90 -10.71 -10.68
CA ASP A 110 -1.11 -12.11 -11.07
C ASP A 110 0.12 -12.68 -11.78
N HIS A 111 0.75 -11.88 -12.64
CA HIS A 111 2.04 -12.21 -13.24
C HIS A 111 3.18 -12.45 -12.22
N MET A 112 3.04 -12.03 -10.97
CA MET A 112 4.00 -12.32 -9.91
C MET A 112 3.72 -13.64 -9.19
N LYS A 113 2.55 -14.25 -9.35
CA LYS A 113 2.17 -15.49 -8.66
C LYS A 113 3.22 -16.58 -8.83
N GLY A 114 3.71 -17.09 -7.70
CA GLY A 114 4.71 -18.16 -7.66
C GLY A 114 6.15 -17.70 -7.89
N LYS A 115 6.41 -16.43 -8.22
CA LYS A 115 7.78 -15.92 -8.39
C LYS A 115 8.44 -15.69 -7.05
N PHE A 116 9.73 -16.01 -6.99
CA PHE A 116 10.57 -15.66 -5.84
C PHE A 116 10.95 -14.18 -5.88
N VAL A 117 10.78 -13.49 -4.75
CA VAL A 117 11.12 -12.10 -4.56
C VAL A 117 12.10 -11.99 -3.39
N ARG A 118 13.27 -11.40 -3.65
CA ARG A 118 14.25 -11.09 -2.62
C ARG A 118 13.77 -9.91 -1.78
N TRP A 119 14.11 -9.91 -0.49
CA TRP A 119 13.79 -8.79 0.39
C TRP A 119 14.48 -7.49 -0.02
N ASP A 120 15.68 -7.57 -0.61
CA ASP A 120 16.47 -6.41 -1.04
C ASP A 120 16.07 -5.88 -2.45
N SER A 121 15.22 -6.61 -3.16
CA SER A 121 14.88 -6.34 -4.57
C SER A 121 13.38 -6.49 -4.83
N PRO A 122 12.52 -5.66 -4.20
CA PRO A 122 11.08 -5.65 -4.48
C PRO A 122 10.79 -5.32 -5.97
N PRO A 123 9.76 -5.92 -6.56
CA PRO A 123 9.34 -5.59 -7.92
C PRO A 123 8.70 -4.18 -7.98
N THR A 124 8.69 -3.61 -9.19
CA THR A 124 7.88 -2.43 -9.52
C THR A 124 6.66 -2.89 -10.31
N LEU A 125 5.47 -2.72 -9.75
CA LEU A 125 4.17 -3.07 -10.34
C LEU A 125 3.30 -1.83 -10.35
N ASP A 126 2.56 -1.59 -11.43
CA ASP A 126 1.64 -0.44 -11.56
C ASP A 126 2.30 0.92 -11.25
N GLY A 127 3.58 1.06 -11.61
CA GLY A 127 4.38 2.26 -11.35
C GLY A 127 4.82 2.44 -9.89
N MET A 128 4.63 1.44 -9.03
CA MET A 128 5.00 1.48 -7.61
C MET A 128 5.91 0.31 -7.24
N THR A 129 6.99 0.58 -6.53
CA THR A 129 7.87 -0.44 -5.97
C THR A 129 7.37 -0.86 -4.59
N GLY A 130 7.22 -2.17 -4.35
CA GLY A 130 6.81 -2.69 -3.05
C GLY A 130 6.67 -4.21 -3.03
N HIS A 131 6.56 -4.77 -1.83
CA HIS A 131 6.36 -6.22 -1.69
C HIS A 131 4.87 -6.60 -1.73
N ALA A 132 4.60 -7.92 -1.77
CA ALA A 132 3.26 -8.45 -1.73
C ALA A 132 2.50 -7.93 -0.51
N GLY A 133 1.30 -7.38 -0.72
CA GLY A 133 0.44 -6.82 0.33
C GLY A 133 0.73 -5.36 0.72
N GLU A 134 1.71 -4.70 0.09
CA GLU A 134 2.14 -3.33 0.49
C GLU A 134 1.72 -2.22 -0.50
N LEU A 135 1.20 -2.62 -1.66
CA LEU A 135 0.67 -1.70 -2.67
C LEU A 135 -0.82 -1.37 -2.37
N PRO A 136 -1.36 -0.26 -2.90
CA PRO A 136 -2.73 0.15 -2.65
C PRO A 136 -3.75 -0.96 -2.93
N ASN A 137 -4.63 -1.24 -1.95
CA ASN A 137 -5.64 -2.32 -2.00
C ASN A 137 -5.10 -3.72 -2.32
N CYS A 138 -3.80 -3.96 -2.16
CA CYS A 138 -3.19 -5.24 -2.49
C CYS A 138 -3.53 -6.31 -1.44
N ARG A 139 -4.11 -7.42 -1.89
CA ARG A 139 -4.37 -8.62 -1.05
C ARG A 139 -3.38 -9.76 -1.30
N CYS A 140 -2.29 -9.49 -2.03
CA CYS A 140 -1.20 -10.45 -2.19
C CYS A 140 -0.49 -10.66 -0.84
N TYR A 141 0.12 -11.82 -0.66
CA TYR A 141 0.83 -12.15 0.57
C TYR A 141 2.14 -12.88 0.29
N LYS A 142 2.97 -12.93 1.33
CA LYS A 142 4.35 -13.42 1.26
C LYS A 142 4.38 -14.84 1.79
N GLU A 143 4.64 -15.84 0.96
CA GLU A 143 4.98 -17.17 1.43
C GLU A 143 6.48 -17.22 1.73
N ILE A 144 6.84 -17.04 2.99
CA ILE A 144 8.24 -17.01 3.42
C ILE A 144 8.89 -18.36 3.14
N VAL A 145 10.00 -18.34 2.38
CA VAL A 145 10.74 -19.55 2.05
C VAL A 145 12.18 -19.45 2.52
N PHE A 146 12.65 -20.53 3.12
CA PHE A 146 14.05 -20.72 3.41
C PHE A 146 14.67 -21.41 2.21
N VAL A 147 15.76 -20.86 1.68
CA VAL A 147 16.60 -21.63 0.76
C VAL A 147 17.05 -22.83 1.57
N ARG A 148 16.58 -24.04 1.23
CA ARG A 148 17.12 -25.27 1.78
C ARG A 148 18.60 -25.27 1.38
N VAL A 149 19.47 -24.85 2.29
CA VAL A 149 20.83 -25.39 2.29
C VAL A 149 20.64 -26.90 2.32
N PRO A 150 21.15 -27.65 1.33
CA PRO A 150 21.13 -29.10 1.41
C PRO A 150 21.69 -29.46 2.78
N PHE A 151 21.02 -30.35 3.50
CA PHE A 151 21.57 -30.98 4.69
C PHE A 151 22.75 -31.87 4.24
N ALA A 152 23.85 -31.25 3.84
CA ALA A 152 25.06 -31.89 3.37
C ALA A 152 26.15 -31.60 4.41
N MET A 153 26.40 -32.63 5.22
CA MET A 153 27.63 -32.87 5.99
C MET A 153 28.05 -31.79 7.00
N LYS A 154 27.56 -31.94 8.23
CA LYS A 154 28.46 -31.96 9.39
C LYS A 154 28.54 -33.40 9.92
N ARG A 155 29.46 -34.18 9.35
CA ARG A 155 30.09 -35.33 10.01
C ARG A 155 31.61 -35.12 9.91
N ALA A 156 32.27 -35.21 11.07
CA ALA A 156 33.72 -35.09 11.34
C ALA A 156 34.33 -33.71 11.05
N ALA A 157 35.17 -33.11 11.90
CA ALA A 157 36.00 -33.58 13.01
C ALA A 157 35.79 -32.74 14.28
#